data_AF-A0A966ITI5-F1
#
_entry.id   AF-A0A966ITI5-F1
#
_cell.length_a   1.000
_cell.length_b   1.000
_cell.length_c   1.000
_cell.angle_alpha   90.00
_cell.angle_beta   90.00
_cell.angle_gamma   90.00
#
_symmetry.space_group_name_H-M   'P 1'
#
loop_
_entity.id
_entity.type
_entity.pdbx_description
1 polymer ?
#
loop_
_entity_poly.entity_id
_entity_poly.type
_entity_poly.pdbx_seq_one_letter_code
_entity_poly.pdbx_strand_id
1 'polypeptide(L)'
;MEDRPITPHAVPIFDADGNLTYVGDDGRRYVVGPLPETDEANVDRVMERLREGQALFSQIEQLSGQWLDHVSGSDLARHSALALLLTTLETFLSDPESDEDI
;
A
#
# COMPACT_ATOMS: atom_id res chain seq x y z
N MET A 1 -10.35 -34.69 9.24
CA MET A 1 -11.19 -33.66 9.89
C MET A 1 -11.42 -32.58 8.85
N GLU A 2 -12.66 -32.29 8.51
CA GLU A 2 -13.00 -31.23 7.56
C GLU A 2 -12.62 -29.89 8.16
N ASP A 3 -11.72 -29.16 7.50
CA ASP A 3 -11.26 -27.84 7.87
C ASP A 3 -12.36 -26.83 7.52
N ARG A 4 -13.35 -26.72 8.42
CA ARG A 4 -14.44 -25.76 8.22
C ARG A 4 -13.87 -24.36 8.45
N PRO A 5 -14.04 -23.42 7.50
CA PRO A 5 -13.57 -22.06 7.68
C PRO A 5 -14.22 -21.46 8.94
N ILE A 6 -13.39 -21.03 9.88
CA ILE A 6 -13.84 -20.37 11.10
C ILE A 6 -14.04 -18.89 10.76
N THR A 7 -15.26 -18.41 10.97
CA THR A 7 -15.58 -16.99 10.81
C THR A 7 -15.06 -16.23 12.02
N PRO A 8 -14.21 -15.20 11.87
CA PRO A 8 -13.70 -14.44 13.01
C PRO A 8 -14.81 -13.59 13.66
N HIS A 9 -14.91 -13.65 14.99
CA HIS A 9 -15.86 -12.82 15.76
C HIS A 9 -15.37 -11.39 16.03
N ALA A 10 -14.05 -11.16 15.94
CA ALA A 10 -13.44 -9.88 16.21
C ALA A 10 -12.33 -9.59 15.19
N VAL A 11 -12.04 -8.29 15.00
CA VAL A 11 -10.89 -7.85 14.22
C VAL A 11 -9.62 -8.48 14.81
N PRO A 12 -8.72 -9.04 13.99
CA PRO A 12 -7.50 -9.66 14.50
C PRO A 12 -6.67 -8.70 15.35
N ILE A 13 -6.11 -9.21 16.45
CA ILE A 13 -5.25 -8.48 17.37
C ILE A 13 -3.88 -9.15 17.44
N PHE A 14 -2.85 -8.33 17.67
CA PHE A 14 -1.51 -8.84 17.93
C PHE A 14 -1.42 -9.45 19.34
N ASP A 15 -0.75 -10.60 19.47
CA ASP A 15 -0.41 -11.18 20.77
C ASP A 15 0.94 -10.68 21.30
N ALA A 16 1.34 -11.15 22.49
CA ALA A 16 2.57 -10.71 23.15
C ALA A 16 3.85 -11.13 22.41
N ASP A 17 3.75 -12.14 21.54
CA ASP A 17 4.83 -12.64 20.69
C ASP A 17 4.80 -12.00 19.30
N GLY A 18 3.89 -11.03 19.10
CA GLY A 18 3.73 -10.28 17.87
C GLY A 18 2.84 -10.95 16.83
N ASN A 19 2.32 -12.15 17.04
CA ASN A 19 1.54 -12.86 16.03
C ASN A 19 0.14 -12.26 15.85
N LEU A 20 -0.36 -12.29 14.61
CA LEU A 20 -1.74 -11.89 14.32
C LEU A 20 -2.69 -13.02 14.73
N THR A 21 -3.63 -12.70 15.61
CA THR A 21 -4.56 -13.69 16.19
C THR A 21 -5.99 -13.19 16.18
N TYR A 22 -6.97 -14.09 16.11
CA TYR A 22 -8.38 -13.77 16.33
C TYR A 22 -9.04 -14.77 17.26
N VAL A 23 -10.22 -14.44 17.77
CA VAL A 23 -11.04 -15.34 18.61
C VAL A 23 -12.18 -15.89 17.75
N GLY A 24 -12.28 -17.21 17.67
CA GLY A 24 -13.36 -17.91 16.97
C GLY A 24 -14.61 -18.09 17.83
N ASP A 25 -15.67 -18.62 17.22
CA ASP A 25 -16.99 -18.81 17.83
C ASP A 25 -17.03 -19.75 19.04
N ASP A 26 -15.99 -20.55 19.22
CA ASP A 26 -15.80 -21.44 20.36
C ASP A 26 -15.03 -20.78 21.52
N GLY A 27 -14.73 -19.48 21.41
CA GLY A 27 -13.95 -18.72 22.37
C GLY A 27 -12.46 -19.04 22.35
N ARG A 28 -11.98 -19.88 21.40
CA ARG A 28 -10.56 -20.19 21.26
C ARG A 28 -9.86 -19.14 20.40
N ARG A 29 -8.60 -18.90 20.74
CA ARG A 29 -7.72 -17.98 20.01
C ARG A 29 -6.98 -18.75 18.93
N TYR A 30 -7.08 -18.28 17.69
CA TYR A 30 -6.43 -18.86 16.52
C TYR A 30 -5.36 -17.90 15.98
N VAL A 31 -4.23 -18.46 15.56
CA VAL A 31 -3.12 -17.73 14.91
C VAL A 31 -3.38 -17.73 13.41
N VAL A 32 -3.41 -16.55 12.79
CA VAL A 32 -3.69 -16.38 11.34
C VAL A 32 -2.49 -16.76 10.48
N GLY A 33 -1.30 -16.77 11.08
CA GLY A 33 -0.02 -17.13 10.48
C GLY A 33 1.09 -16.36 11.19
N PRO A 34 2.36 -16.80 11.09
CA PRO A 34 3.46 -15.93 11.47
C PRO A 34 3.37 -14.66 10.61
N LEU A 35 3.63 -13.48 11.20
CA LEU A 35 4.04 -12.36 10.37
C LEU A 35 5.19 -12.86 9.49
N PRO A 36 5.24 -12.52 8.19
CA PRO A 36 6.45 -12.79 7.43
C PRO A 36 7.61 -12.27 8.26
N GLU A 37 8.58 -13.14 8.55
CA GLU A 37 9.83 -12.74 9.19
C GLU A 37 10.27 -11.52 8.41
N THR A 38 10.16 -10.36 9.06
CA THR A 38 10.48 -9.11 8.40
C THR A 38 11.99 -9.13 8.43
N ASP A 39 12.58 -9.74 7.40
CA ASP A 39 14.02 -9.81 7.23
C ASP A 39 14.50 -8.36 7.31
N GLU A 40 15.12 -8.00 8.43
CA GLU A 40 15.55 -6.65 8.71
C GLU A 40 16.45 -6.16 7.56
N ALA A 41 17.20 -7.08 6.93
CA ALA A 41 18.00 -6.79 5.74
C ALA A 41 17.15 -6.44 4.51
N ASN A 42 15.94 -6.99 4.38
CA ASN A 42 15.00 -6.64 3.31
C ASN A 42 14.38 -5.25 3.56
N VAL A 43 14.05 -4.91 4.81
CA VAL A 43 13.58 -3.56 5.18
C VAL A 43 14.67 -2.52 4.92
N ASP A 44 15.90 -2.77 5.39
CA ASP A 44 17.03 -1.88 5.16
C ASP A 44 17.30 -1.65 3.67
N ARG A 45 17.20 -2.71 2.86
CA ARG A 45 17.35 -2.61 1.40
C ARG A 45 16.22 -1.82 0.74
N VAL A 46 14.98 -1.95 1.20
CA VAL A 46 13.85 -1.14 0.72
C VAL A 46 14.07 0.33 1.11
N MET A 47 14.48 0.60 2.34
CA MET A 47 14.75 1.95 2.83
C MET A 47 15.91 2.61 2.07
N GLU A 48 16.98 1.87 1.75
CA GLU A 48 18.08 2.40 0.94
C GLU A 48 17.61 2.72 -0.49
N ARG A 49 16.81 1.84 -1.12
CA ARG A 49 16.23 2.12 -2.44
C ARG A 49 15.32 3.35 -2.44
N LEU A 50 14.51 3.52 -1.40
CA LEU A 50 13.68 4.73 -1.23
C LEU A 50 14.56 5.97 -1.05
N ARG A 51 15.65 5.86 -0.29
CA ARG A 51 16.60 6.95 -0.09
C ARG A 51 17.32 7.34 -1.38
N GLU A 52 17.80 6.36 -2.15
CA GLU A 52 18.40 6.57 -3.48
C GLU A 52 17.39 7.21 -4.44
N GLY A 53 16.12 6.80 -4.36
CA GLY A 53 15.02 7.34 -5.15
C GLY A 53 14.54 8.74 -4.72
N GLN A 54 14.95 9.25 -3.55
CA GLN A 54 14.43 10.50 -2.99
C GLN A 54 14.64 11.71 -3.92
N ALA A 55 15.79 11.77 -4.60
CA ALA A 55 16.08 12.85 -5.54
C ALA A 55 15.16 12.80 -6.77
N LEU A 56 14.81 11.59 -7.23
CA LEU A 56 13.85 11.41 -8.33
C LEU A 56 12.44 11.76 -7.88
N PHE A 57 12.03 11.32 -6.69
CA PHE A 57 10.73 11.64 -6.12
C PHE A 57 10.52 13.15 -5.97
N SER A 58 11.54 13.86 -5.48
CA SER A 58 11.50 15.33 -5.35
C SER A 58 11.32 16.02 -6.71
N GLN A 59 11.89 15.47 -7.79
CA GLN A 59 11.68 15.99 -9.15
C GLN A 59 10.23 15.75 -9.63
N ILE A 60 9.65 14.58 -9.33
CA ILE A 60 8.25 14.27 -9.66
C ILE A 60 7.31 15.26 -8.94
N GLU A 61 7.55 15.53 -7.65
CA GLU A 61 6.77 16.50 -6.88
C GLU A 61 6.86 17.90 -7.49
N GLN A 62 8.07 18.35 -7.84
CA GLN A 62 8.27 19.66 -8.43
C GLN A 62 7.57 19.79 -9.80
N LEU A 63 7.72 18.80 -10.67
CA LEU A 63 7.08 18.79 -12.00
C LEU A 63 5.55 18.73 -11.88
N SER A 64 5.03 17.95 -10.94
CA SER A 64 3.60 17.87 -10.65
C SER A 64 3.05 19.21 -10.15
N GLY A 65 3.79 19.89 -9.28
CA GLY A 65 3.46 21.24 -8.82
C GLY A 65 3.42 22.25 -9.96
N GLN A 66 4.45 22.26 -10.81
CA GLN A 66 4.52 23.16 -11.98
C GLN A 66 3.38 22.91 -12.96
N TRP A 67 3.03 21.65 -13.22
CA TRP A 67 1.91 21.31 -14.07
C TRP A 67 0.59 21.79 -13.47
N LEU A 68 0.38 21.61 -12.16
CA LEU A 68 -0.82 22.09 -11.48
C LEU A 68 -0.94 23.61 -11.57
N ASP A 69 0.15 24.35 -11.34
CA ASP A 69 0.14 25.81 -11.40
C ASP A 69 -0.10 26.32 -12.84
N HIS A 70 0.28 25.54 -13.86
CA HIS A 70 0.06 25.88 -15.25
C HIS A 70 -1.37 25.62 -15.73
N VAL A 71 -1.98 24.51 -15.31
CA VAL A 71 -3.28 24.04 -15.82
C VAL A 71 -4.45 24.47 -14.94
N SER A 72 -4.20 24.76 -13.66
CA SER A 72 -5.24 25.29 -12.76
C SER A 72 -5.55 26.76 -13.07
N GLY A 73 -6.82 27.13 -13.05
CA GLY A 73 -7.25 28.49 -13.37
C GLY A 73 -8.72 28.73 -13.03
N SER A 74 -9.31 29.77 -13.63
CA SER A 74 -10.75 30.07 -13.46
C SER A 74 -11.65 28.91 -13.91
N ASP A 75 -11.19 28.16 -14.90
CA ASP A 75 -11.99 27.15 -15.59
C ASP A 75 -11.74 25.74 -15.06
N LEU A 76 -10.64 25.56 -14.31
CA LEU A 76 -10.28 24.28 -13.72
C LEU A 76 -9.73 24.48 -12.30
N ALA A 77 -10.49 24.01 -11.32
CA ALA A 77 -10.06 24.00 -9.94
C ALA A 77 -8.83 23.10 -9.76
N ARG A 78 -7.89 23.54 -8.92
CA ARG A 78 -6.64 22.81 -8.63
C ARG A 78 -6.86 21.37 -8.19
N HIS A 79 -7.94 21.09 -7.45
CA HIS A 79 -8.29 19.74 -7.03
C HIS A 79 -8.68 18.84 -8.22
N SER A 80 -9.43 19.38 -9.18
CA SER A 80 -9.80 18.67 -10.41
C SER A 80 -8.60 18.44 -11.32
N ALA A 81 -7.68 19.41 -11.40
CA ALA A 81 -6.41 19.24 -12.10
C ALA A 81 -5.57 18.11 -11.46
N LEU A 82 -5.48 18.07 -10.13
CA LEU A 82 -4.77 17.01 -9.41
C LEU A 82 -5.38 15.62 -9.69
N ALA A 83 -6.71 15.50 -9.64
CA ALA A 83 -7.37 14.24 -9.98
C ALA A 83 -7.04 13.79 -11.42
N LEU A 84 -7.08 14.71 -12.39
CA LEU A 84 -6.70 14.43 -13.77
C LEU A 84 -5.25 13.96 -13.89
N LEU A 85 -4.32 14.62 -13.20
CA LEU A 85 -2.89 14.25 -13.19
C LEU A 85 -2.69 12.83 -12.66
N LEU A 86 -3.29 12.52 -11.51
CA LEU A 86 -3.16 11.21 -10.87
C LEU A 86 -3.73 10.10 -11.75
N THR A 87 -4.94 10.27 -12.30
CA THR A 87 -5.55 9.28 -13.20
C THR A 87 -4.72 9.08 -14.48
N THR A 88 -4.12 10.15 -15.01
CA THR A 88 -3.27 10.07 -16.21
C THR A 88 -1.98 9.32 -15.90
N LEU A 89 -1.33 9.62 -14.77
CA LEU A 89 -0.12 8.92 -14.32
C LEU A 89 -0.41 7.46 -14.00
N GLU A 90 -1.51 7.17 -13.32
CA GLU A 90 -1.96 5.81 -13.02
C GLU A 90 -2.12 5.02 -14.33
N THR A 91 -2.92 5.52 -15.27
CA THR A 91 -3.11 4.86 -16.58
C THR A 91 -1.80 4.63 -17.33
N PHE A 92 -0.85 5.58 -17.25
CA PHE A 92 0.42 5.48 -17.94
C PHE A 92 1.41 4.51 -17.27
N LEU A 93 1.38 4.42 -15.93
CA LEU A 93 2.29 3.61 -15.14
C LEU A 93 1.75 2.19 -14.86
N SER A 94 0.45 1.98 -15.01
CA SER A 94 -0.15 0.65 -14.98
C SER A 94 0.38 -0.20 -16.14
N ASP A 95 1.19 -1.19 -15.80
CA ASP A 95 1.72 -2.18 -16.74
C ASP A 95 0.65 -3.26 -16.98
N PRO A 96 0.18 -3.48 -18.22
CA PRO A 96 -0.86 -4.48 -18.51
C PRO A 96 -0.43 -5.94 -18.25
N GLU A 97 0.86 -6.22 -18.07
CA GLU A 97 1.38 -7.58 -17.83
C GLU A 97 1.59 -7.93 -16.34
N SER A 98 1.39 -7.00 -15.40
CA SER A 98 1.64 -7.23 -13.96
C SER A 98 0.46 -7.83 -13.18
N ASP A 99 -0.69 -8.07 -13.83
CA ASP A 99 -1.91 -8.63 -13.21
C ASP A 99 -2.05 -10.16 -13.41
N GLU A 100 -1.10 -10.85 -14.06
CA GLU A 100 -1.21 -12.29 -14.39
C GLU A 100 -0.56 -13.27 -13.40
N ASP A 101 0.02 -12.83 -12.28
CA ASP A 101 0.61 -13.73 -11.27
C ASP A 101 0.01 -13.52 -9.86
N ILE A 102 -1.26 -13.92 -9.66
CA ILE A 102 -1.79 -14.41 -8.37
C ILE A 102 -2.77 -15.57 -8.59
#